data_AF-A0A952I4U9-F1
#
_entry.id   AF-A0A952I4U9-F1
#
_cell.length_a   1.000
_cell.length_b   1.000
_cell.length_c   1.000
_cell.angle_alpha   90.00
_cell.angle_beta   90.00
_cell.angle_gamma   90.00
#
_symmetry.space_group_name_H-M   'P 1'
#
loop_
_entity.id
_entity.type
_entity.pdbx_description
1 polymer ?
#
loop_
_entity_poly.entity_id
_entity_poly.type
_entity_poly.pdbx_seq_one_letter_code
_entity_poly.pdbx_strand_id
1 'polypeptide(L)'
;MSTSANDLNIRATSKSLFSGSALRSQRTFGQLVRWIILFLGGVLMVMPLVYMMSTSFKFPFEVYNLNLIPEEPTLENYTYVLGDGRFMDWFFNSLLIATLTTISNVLFDSLVGYTLCKFTFRGQYLVFIAILSTLMIPTEMLVIPWYLMSQQFGWLDTTWGIMFPG
;
A
#
# COMPACT_ATOMS: atom_id res chain seq x y z
N MET A 1 30.30 17.24 63.55
CA MET A 1 31.49 17.00 62.71
C MET A 1 31.25 15.70 61.94
N SER A 2 30.58 15.64 60.79
CA SER A 2 30.68 16.36 59.50
C SER A 2 32.00 16.12 58.74
N THR A 3 32.10 14.99 58.05
CA THR A 3 32.97 14.77 56.87
C THR A 3 32.73 13.34 56.39
N SER A 4 32.55 13.00 55.13
CA SER A 4 32.18 13.71 53.91
C SER A 4 31.81 12.57 52.97
N ALA A 5 30.57 12.55 52.50
CA ALA A 5 30.18 11.75 51.36
C ALA A 5 30.85 12.35 50.11
N ASN A 6 32.00 11.85 49.63
CA ASN A 6 32.51 12.32 48.33
C ASN A 6 33.61 11.56 47.56
N ASP A 7 33.95 10.29 47.87
CA ASP A 7 35.05 9.61 47.15
C ASP A 7 34.64 8.56 46.11
N LEU A 8 33.35 8.49 45.74
CA LEU A 8 32.93 7.79 44.52
C LEU A 8 32.78 8.79 43.36
N ASN A 9 33.83 9.56 43.10
CA ASN A 9 34.01 10.26 41.84
C ASN A 9 34.35 9.25 40.74
N ILE A 10 33.35 8.46 40.32
CA ILE A 10 33.39 7.74 39.05
C ILE A 10 33.36 8.82 37.97
N ARG A 11 34.52 9.39 37.66
CA ARG A 11 34.73 10.22 36.48
C ARG A 11 34.50 9.30 35.28
N ALA A 12 33.28 9.29 34.76
CA ALA A 12 32.97 8.80 33.42
C ALA A 12 33.88 9.59 32.47
N THR A 13 35.05 9.02 32.21
CA THR A 13 36.10 9.66 31.42
C THR A 13 35.51 9.80 30.03
N SER A 14 35.44 11.03 29.50
CA SER A 14 34.92 11.34 28.16
C SER A 14 35.56 10.48 27.05
N LYS A 15 36.75 9.92 27.29
CA LYS A 15 37.41 8.92 26.44
C LYS A 15 36.62 7.60 26.27
N SER A 16 35.73 7.24 27.20
CA SER A 16 34.85 6.06 27.08
C SER A 16 33.66 6.30 26.15
N LEU A 17 33.16 7.54 26.04
CA LEU A 17 32.14 7.93 25.06
C LEU A 17 32.71 7.94 23.62
N PHE A 18 34.00 8.25 23.47
CA PHE A 18 34.72 8.19 22.20
C PHE A 18 35.41 6.86 21.93
N SER A 19 35.30 5.88 22.83
CA SER A 19 35.57 4.48 22.50
C SER A 19 34.39 3.99 21.67
N GLY A 20 34.32 4.47 20.43
CA GLY A 20 33.51 3.87 19.39
C GLY A 20 33.94 2.41 19.32
N SER A 21 33.14 1.54 19.94
CA SER A 21 33.15 0.14 19.57
C SER A 21 32.85 0.16 18.08
N ALA A 22 33.91 0.02 17.28
CA ALA A 22 33.77 -0.23 15.87
C ALA A 22 32.94 -1.51 15.84
N LEU A 23 31.64 -1.37 15.55
CA LEU A 23 30.72 -2.48 15.39
C LEU A 23 31.37 -3.36 14.34
N ARG A 24 32.05 -4.40 14.80
CA ARG A 24 32.78 -5.31 13.95
C ARG A 24 31.69 -6.03 13.17
N SER A 25 31.39 -5.51 11.99
CA SER A 25 30.48 -6.11 11.03
C SER A 25 31.13 -7.40 10.57
N GLN A 26 31.01 -8.43 11.41
CA GLN A 26 31.21 -9.79 10.98
C GLN A 26 30.09 -10.02 9.99
N ARG A 27 30.41 -9.92 8.70
CA ARG A 27 29.53 -10.39 7.63
C ARG A 27 29.43 -11.90 7.78
N THR A 28 28.59 -12.32 8.70
CA THR A 28 28.32 -13.73 8.99
C THR A 28 27.73 -14.33 7.72
N PHE A 29 28.09 -15.57 7.39
CA PHE A 29 27.52 -16.31 6.26
C PHE A 29 25.98 -16.23 6.20
N GLY A 30 25.31 -16.18 7.37
CA GLY A 30 23.87 -15.97 7.47
C GLY A 30 23.36 -14.63 6.92
N GLN A 31 24.17 -13.57 6.91
CA GLN A 31 23.83 -12.31 6.25
C GLN A 31 23.83 -12.47 4.73
N LEU A 32 24.84 -13.15 4.16
CA LEU A 32 24.90 -13.40 2.72
C LEU A 32 23.69 -14.24 2.23
N VAL A 33 23.31 -15.28 2.97
CA VAL A 33 22.12 -16.09 2.67
C VAL A 33 20.83 -15.26 2.69
N ARG A 34 20.64 -14.40 3.71
CA ARG A 34 19.47 -13.49 3.77
C ARG A 34 19.43 -12.55 2.57
N TRP A 35 20.57 -12.01 2.17
CA TRP A 35 20.64 -11.09 1.02
C TRP A 35 20.33 -11.79 -0.29
N ILE A 36 20.80 -13.03 -0.48
CA ILE A 36 20.46 -13.85 -1.65
C ILE A 36 18.96 -14.15 -1.70
N ILE A 37 18.36 -14.55 -0.57
CA ILE A 37 16.91 -14.85 -0.51
C ILE A 37 16.09 -13.59 -0.81
N LEU A 38 16.44 -12.45 -0.20
CA LEU A 38 15.76 -11.18 -0.47
C LEU A 38 15.93 -10.74 -1.94
N PHE A 39 17.12 -10.92 -2.51
CA PHE A 39 17.38 -10.62 -3.91
C PHE A 39 16.54 -11.49 -4.84
N LEU A 40 16.51 -12.81 -4.61
CA LEU A 40 15.78 -13.76 -5.45
C LEU A 40 14.27 -13.56 -5.32
N GLY A 41 13.77 -13.29 -4.12
CA GLY A 41 12.37 -12.90 -3.89
C GLY A 41 12.01 -11.58 -4.57
N GLY A 42 12.91 -10.59 -4.52
CA GLY A 42 12.75 -9.31 -5.22
C GLY A 42 12.70 -9.48 -6.74
N VAL A 43 13.61 -10.28 -7.31
CA VAL A 43 13.61 -10.60 -8.74
C VAL A 43 12.30 -11.29 -9.13
N LEU A 44 11.84 -12.27 -8.37
CA LEU A 44 10.60 -13.00 -8.64
C LEU A 44 9.36 -12.07 -8.63
N MET A 45 9.31 -11.10 -7.71
CA MET A 45 8.23 -10.09 -7.68
C MET A 45 8.30 -9.10 -8.85
N VAL A 46 9.49 -8.71 -9.28
CA VAL A 46 9.69 -7.71 -10.36
C VAL A 46 9.52 -8.33 -11.75
N MET A 47 9.82 -9.61 -11.93
CA MET A 47 9.67 -10.33 -13.20
C MET A 47 8.31 -10.11 -13.91
N PRO A 48 7.13 -10.28 -13.27
CA PRO A 48 5.85 -10.04 -13.95
C PRO A 48 5.66 -8.58 -14.38
N LEU A 49 6.18 -7.61 -13.62
CA LEU A 49 6.12 -6.19 -14.00
C LEU A 49 6.99 -5.91 -15.23
N VAL A 50 8.20 -6.49 -15.27
CA VAL A 50 9.09 -6.37 -16.45
C VAL A 50 8.47 -7.04 -17.67
N TYR A 51 7.84 -8.21 -17.49
CA TYR A 51 7.14 -8.90 -18.57
C TYR A 51 5.95 -8.10 -19.10
N MET A 52 5.17 -7.48 -18.21
CA MET A 52 4.05 -6.61 -18.58
C MET A 52 4.54 -5.37 -19.37
N MET A 53 5.61 -4.73 -18.91
CA MET A 53 6.21 -3.60 -19.64
C MET A 53 6.80 -4.02 -20.99
N SER A 54 7.42 -5.19 -21.09
CA SER A 54 7.90 -5.69 -22.38
C SER A 54 6.74 -5.95 -23.35
N THR A 55 5.67 -6.58 -22.84
CA THR A 55 4.50 -6.94 -23.65
C THR A 55 3.73 -5.71 -24.13
N SER A 56 3.77 -4.58 -23.41
CA SER A 56 3.12 -3.35 -23.89
C SER A 56 3.79 -2.76 -25.14
N PHE A 57 5.05 -3.11 -25.43
CA PHE A 57 5.76 -2.73 -26.66
C PHE A 57 5.69 -3.79 -27.77
N LYS A 58 5.03 -4.94 -27.54
CA LYS A 58 4.87 -6.00 -28.55
C LYS A 58 3.70 -5.72 -29.48
N PHE A 59 3.82 -6.17 -30.73
CA PHE A 59 2.67 -6.24 -31.63
C PHE A 59 1.67 -7.32 -31.21
N PRO A 60 0.37 -7.21 -31.61
CA PRO A 60 -0.66 -8.18 -31.26
C PRO A 60 -0.32 -9.64 -31.64
N PHE A 61 0.43 -9.84 -32.71
CA PHE A 61 0.86 -11.17 -33.17
C PHE A 61 2.03 -11.75 -32.35
N GLU A 62 2.81 -10.91 -31.66
CA GLU A 62 3.93 -11.31 -30.80
C GLU A 62 3.53 -11.54 -29.34
N VAL A 63 2.29 -11.22 -28.95
CA VAL A 63 1.82 -11.34 -27.56
C VAL A 63 1.92 -12.78 -27.03
N TYR A 64 1.78 -13.78 -27.91
CA TYR A 64 1.90 -15.20 -27.55
C TYR A 64 3.36 -15.68 -27.42
N ASN A 65 4.35 -14.89 -27.84
CA ASN A 65 5.75 -15.20 -27.65
C ASN A 65 6.19 -14.86 -26.22
N LEU A 66 6.73 -15.85 -25.50
CA LEU A 66 7.23 -15.73 -24.13
C LEU A 66 8.56 -14.94 -24.02
N ASN A 67 9.06 -14.39 -25.12
CA ASN A 67 10.29 -13.61 -25.14
C ASN A 67 10.16 -12.35 -24.27
N LEU A 68 11.13 -12.11 -23.39
CA LEU A 68 11.14 -10.93 -22.51
C LEU A 68 11.51 -9.66 -23.27
N ILE A 69 12.12 -9.76 -24.45
CA ILE A 69 12.47 -8.61 -25.30
C ILE A 69 11.65 -8.77 -26.60
N PRO A 70 10.86 -7.75 -27.00
CA PRO A 70 10.14 -7.76 -28.27
C PRO A 70 11.12 -7.82 -29.44
N GLU A 71 10.75 -8.51 -30.51
CA GLU A 71 11.58 -8.55 -31.74
C GLU A 71 11.48 -7.21 -32.49
N GLU A 72 10.26 -6.65 -32.53
CA GLU A 72 9.98 -5.33 -33.08
C GLU A 72 9.30 -4.43 -32.02
N PRO A 73 10.06 -3.63 -31.25
CA PRO A 73 9.47 -2.75 -30.24
C PRO A 73 8.67 -1.62 -30.89
N THR A 74 7.39 -1.48 -30.52
CA THR A 74 6.52 -0.42 -31.05
C THR A 74 5.79 0.40 -30.01
N LEU A 75 5.46 1.63 -30.39
CA LEU A 75 4.65 2.56 -29.59
C LEU A 75 3.20 2.65 -30.06
N GLU A 76 2.82 1.84 -31.05
CA GLU A 76 1.51 1.90 -31.70
C GLU A 76 0.37 1.60 -30.71
N ASN A 77 0.58 0.66 -29.79
CA ASN A 77 -0.35 0.35 -28.70
C ASN A 77 -0.66 1.59 -27.84
N TYR A 78 0.34 2.41 -27.54
CA TYR A 78 0.16 3.62 -26.75
C TYR A 78 -0.57 4.70 -27.55
N THR A 79 -0.20 4.92 -28.81
CA THR A 79 -0.89 5.89 -29.66
C THR A 79 -2.34 5.50 -29.92
N TYR A 80 -2.63 4.20 -30.04
CA TYR A 80 -3.97 3.66 -30.19
C TYR A 80 -4.83 3.94 -28.95
N VAL A 81 -4.33 3.58 -27.76
CA VAL A 81 -5.07 3.77 -26.49
C VAL A 81 -5.26 5.25 -26.16
N LEU A 82 -4.23 6.08 -26.37
CA LEU A 82 -4.32 7.53 -26.14
C LEU A 82 -5.16 8.25 -27.20
N GLY A 83 -5.24 7.70 -28.42
CA GLY A 83 -6.01 8.26 -29.54
C GLY A 83 -7.51 7.94 -29.50
N ASP A 84 -7.93 6.84 -28.85
CA ASP A 84 -9.34 6.43 -28.73
C ASP A 84 -10.20 7.41 -27.91
N GLY A 85 -9.58 8.38 -27.20
CA GLY A 85 -10.24 9.43 -26.43
C GLY A 85 -10.85 8.95 -25.10
N ARG A 86 -11.46 7.77 -25.09
CA ARG A 86 -12.15 7.17 -23.93
C ARG A 86 -11.22 6.83 -22.77
N PHE A 87 -9.95 6.50 -23.07
CA PHE A 87 -8.96 6.19 -22.04
C PHE A 87 -8.74 7.34 -21.06
N MET A 88 -8.68 8.58 -21.57
CA MET A 88 -8.51 9.76 -20.72
C MET A 88 -9.70 9.95 -19.79
N ASP A 89 -10.93 9.78 -20.30
CA ASP A 89 -12.14 9.87 -19.49
C ASP A 89 -12.16 8.82 -18.38
N TRP A 90 -11.81 7.56 -18.69
CA TRP A 90 -11.71 6.50 -17.69
C TRP A 90 -10.63 6.76 -16.64
N PHE A 91 -9.49 7.28 -17.08
CA PHE A 91 -8.38 7.64 -16.20
C PHE A 91 -8.79 8.76 -15.23
N PHE A 92 -9.40 9.84 -15.75
CA PHE A 92 -9.86 10.95 -14.92
C PHE A 92 -10.99 10.55 -13.97
N ASN A 93 -11.96 9.76 -14.43
CA ASN A 93 -13.02 9.24 -13.57
C ASN A 93 -12.43 8.40 -12.43
N SER A 94 -11.50 7.49 -12.72
CA SER A 94 -10.86 6.64 -11.72
C SER A 94 -10.03 7.45 -10.72
N LEU A 95 -9.27 8.44 -11.22
CA LEU A 95 -8.46 9.33 -10.37
C LEU A 95 -9.32 10.16 -9.43
N LEU A 96 -10.42 10.73 -9.95
CA LEU A 96 -11.36 11.52 -9.18
C LEU A 96 -12.03 10.69 -8.08
N ILE A 97 -12.55 9.50 -8.43
CA ILE A 97 -13.17 8.59 -7.46
C ILE A 97 -12.16 8.19 -6.39
N ALA A 98 -10.97 7.69 -6.79
CA ALA A 98 -9.96 7.21 -5.84
C ALA A 98 -9.52 8.32 -4.88
N THR A 99 -9.36 9.56 -5.37
CA THR A 99 -8.96 10.70 -4.54
C THR A 99 -10.05 11.07 -3.54
N LEU A 100 -11.31 11.19 -3.99
CA LEU A 100 -12.43 11.53 -3.11
C LEU A 100 -12.67 10.46 -2.04
N THR A 101 -12.66 9.18 -2.43
CA THR A 101 -12.81 8.07 -1.49
C THR A 101 -11.66 8.03 -0.48
N THR A 102 -10.42 8.24 -0.91
CA THR A 102 -9.27 8.25 0.00
C THR A 102 -9.36 9.41 1.01
N ILE A 103 -9.73 10.61 0.56
CA ILE A 103 -9.91 11.77 1.45
C ILE A 103 -11.01 11.49 2.48
N SER A 104 -12.17 11.00 2.04
CA SER A 104 -13.27 10.64 2.93
C SER A 104 -12.84 9.59 3.96
N ASN A 105 -12.21 8.49 3.52
CA ASN A 105 -11.77 7.42 4.42
C ASN A 105 -10.75 7.94 5.44
N VAL A 106 -9.72 8.67 5.01
CA VAL A 106 -8.73 9.24 5.94
C VAL A 106 -9.39 10.17 6.96
N LEU A 107 -10.34 11.01 6.53
CA LEU A 107 -11.06 11.90 7.45
C LEU A 107 -11.90 11.11 8.46
N PHE A 108 -12.77 10.21 8.01
CA PHE A 108 -13.67 9.48 8.90
C PHE A 108 -12.93 8.45 9.76
N ASP A 109 -12.02 7.67 9.18
CA ASP A 109 -11.27 6.62 9.89
C ASP A 109 -10.36 7.23 10.97
N SER A 110 -9.72 8.36 10.69
CA SER A 110 -8.91 9.05 11.69
C SER A 110 -9.77 9.61 12.82
N LEU A 111 -10.94 10.17 12.53
CA LEU A 111 -11.89 10.64 13.56
C LEU A 111 -12.39 9.50 14.43
N VAL A 112 -12.81 8.39 13.83
CA VAL A 112 -13.33 7.21 14.55
C VAL A 112 -12.23 6.56 15.37
N GLY A 113 -11.05 6.34 14.78
CA GLY A 113 -9.89 5.77 15.45
C GLY A 113 -9.40 6.64 16.60
N TYR A 114 -9.35 7.97 16.42
CA TYR A 114 -9.01 8.90 17.49
C TYR A 114 -10.06 8.87 18.60
N THR A 115 -11.35 8.83 18.25
CA THR A 115 -12.44 8.84 19.22
C THR A 115 -12.41 7.58 20.10
N LEU A 116 -12.28 6.41 19.48
CA LEU A 116 -12.22 5.11 20.19
C LEU A 116 -10.95 4.96 21.05
N CYS A 117 -9.82 5.53 20.64
CA CYS A 117 -8.57 5.44 21.41
C CYS A 117 -8.48 6.46 22.55
N LYS A 118 -8.96 7.70 22.33
CA LYS A 118 -8.77 8.82 23.27
C LYS A 118 -9.92 8.97 24.26
N PHE A 119 -11.17 8.72 23.84
CA PHE A 119 -12.36 8.96 24.67
C PHE A 119 -12.94 7.65 25.19
N THR A 120 -13.13 7.57 26.51
CA THR A 120 -13.80 6.43 27.14
C THR A 120 -15.29 6.72 27.31
N PHE A 121 -16.15 6.07 26.50
CA PHE A 121 -17.60 6.21 26.59
C PHE A 121 -18.32 4.86 26.78
N ARG A 122 -19.52 4.90 27.37
CA ARG A 122 -20.36 3.71 27.62
C ARG A 122 -20.88 3.20 26.27
N GLY A 123 -20.25 2.17 25.73
CA GLY A 123 -20.56 1.59 24.41
C GLY A 123 -19.36 1.42 23.48
N GLN A 124 -18.17 1.90 23.85
CA GLN A 124 -16.96 1.82 23.02
C GLN A 124 -16.64 0.42 22.49
N TYR A 125 -16.83 -0.61 23.34
CA TYR A 125 -16.53 -2.00 22.97
C TYR A 125 -17.55 -2.57 21.98
N LEU A 126 -18.81 -2.16 22.07
CA LEU A 126 -19.86 -2.55 21.13
C LEU A 126 -19.57 -1.97 19.75
N VAL A 127 -19.24 -0.67 19.67
CA VAL A 127 -18.84 -0.02 18.41
C VAL A 127 -17.60 -0.68 17.82
N PHE A 128 -16.60 -0.98 18.64
CA PHE A 128 -15.39 -1.67 18.20
C PHE A 128 -15.68 -3.07 17.62
N ILE A 129 -16.50 -3.88 18.31
CA ILE A 129 -16.92 -5.19 17.80
C ILE A 129 -17.74 -5.05 16.51
N ALA A 130 -18.63 -4.06 16.42
CA ALA A 130 -19.43 -3.85 15.23
C ALA A 130 -18.56 -3.58 13.99
N ILE A 131 -17.54 -2.71 14.13
CA ILE A 131 -16.56 -2.44 13.06
C ILE A 131 -15.78 -3.71 12.68
N LEU A 132 -15.30 -4.47 13.67
CA LEU A 132 -14.62 -5.74 13.37
C LEU A 132 -15.54 -6.74 12.67
N SER A 133 -16.82 -6.77 13.05
CA SER A 133 -17.82 -7.66 12.45
C SER A 133 -18.10 -7.31 10.99
N THR A 134 -18.12 -6.03 10.63
CA THR A 134 -18.29 -5.62 9.23
C THR A 134 -17.08 -5.99 8.37
N LEU A 135 -15.85 -5.93 8.92
CA LEU A 135 -14.63 -6.36 8.22
C LEU A 135 -14.59 -7.87 7.95
N MET A 136 -15.34 -8.68 8.69
CA MET A 136 -15.44 -10.13 8.46
C MET A 136 -16.40 -10.48 7.31
N ILE A 137 -17.25 -9.55 6.89
CA ILE A 137 -18.19 -9.78 5.78
C ILE A 137 -17.41 -9.64 4.46
N PRO A 138 -17.37 -10.68 3.62
CA PRO A 138 -16.72 -10.58 2.32
C PRO A 138 -17.48 -9.61 1.42
N THR A 139 -16.76 -8.64 0.87
CA THR A 139 -17.30 -7.60 -0.02
C THR A 139 -18.02 -8.17 -1.24
N GLU A 140 -17.57 -9.31 -1.75
CA GLU A 140 -18.17 -9.99 -2.90
C GLU A 140 -19.64 -10.38 -2.69
N MET A 141 -20.06 -10.64 -1.45
CA MET A 141 -21.45 -10.96 -1.12
C MET A 141 -22.36 -9.72 -1.15
N LEU A 142 -21.78 -8.53 -1.05
CA LEU A 142 -22.50 -7.27 -1.00
C LEU A 142 -22.72 -6.63 -2.39
N VAL A 143 -22.09 -7.16 -3.44
CA VAL A 143 -22.20 -6.62 -4.80
C VAL A 143 -23.65 -6.62 -5.31
N ILE A 144 -24.39 -7.72 -5.10
CA ILE A 144 -25.80 -7.82 -5.52
C ILE A 144 -26.68 -6.79 -4.79
N PRO A 145 -26.69 -6.72 -3.44
CA PRO A 145 -27.52 -5.73 -2.76
C PRO A 145 -27.12 -4.30 -3.10
N TRP A 146 -25.83 -4.00 -3.30
CA TRP A 146 -25.39 -2.67 -3.74
C TRP A 146 -25.88 -2.33 -5.14
N TYR A 147 -25.86 -3.28 -6.07
CA TYR A 147 -26.44 -3.09 -7.40
C TYR A 147 -27.94 -2.78 -7.33
N LEU A 148 -28.70 -3.52 -6.51
CA LEU A 148 -30.13 -3.27 -6.33
C LEU A 148 -30.41 -1.90 -5.71
N MET A 149 -29.59 -1.46 -4.74
CA MET A 149 -29.69 -0.11 -4.17
C MET A 149 -29.37 0.96 -5.22
N SER A 150 -28.30 0.80 -5.99
CA SER A 150 -27.92 1.71 -7.09
C SER A 150 -29.02 1.81 -8.14
N GLN A 151 -29.67 0.68 -8.48
CA GLN A 151 -30.83 0.65 -9.37
C GLN A 151 -32.01 1.45 -8.82
N GLN A 152 -32.35 1.27 -7.53
CA GLN A 152 -33.43 2.02 -6.88
C GLN A 152 -33.16 3.53 -6.83
N PHE A 153 -31.91 3.93 -6.64
CA PHE A 153 -31.51 5.33 -6.63
C PHE A 153 -31.31 5.93 -8.03
N GLY A 154 -31.43 5.13 -9.09
CA GLY A 154 -31.18 5.58 -10.46
C GLY A 154 -29.72 5.95 -10.72
N TRP A 155 -28.79 5.38 -9.96
CA TRP A 155 -27.35 5.62 -10.07
C TRP A 155 -26.62 4.66 -11.02
N LEU A 156 -27.38 3.81 -11.72
CA LEU A 156 -26.83 2.91 -12.74
C LEU A 156 -26.06 3.71 -13.79
N ASP A 157 -24.89 3.18 -14.16
CA ASP A 157 -23.97 3.78 -15.14
C ASP A 157 -23.50 5.21 -14.81
N THR A 158 -23.53 5.60 -13.54
CA THR A 158 -23.00 6.89 -13.07
C THR A 158 -21.80 6.72 -12.15
N THR A 159 -20.91 7.73 -12.14
CA THR A 159 -19.77 7.83 -11.21
C THR A 159 -20.22 7.76 -9.74
N TRP A 160 -21.44 8.23 -9.44
CA TRP A 160 -22.06 8.18 -8.12
C TRP A 160 -22.41 6.76 -7.68
N GLY A 161 -22.89 5.92 -8.61
CA GLY A 161 -23.22 4.52 -8.34
C GLY A 161 -22.02 3.63 -8.05
N ILE A 162 -20.81 4.07 -8.42
CA ILE A 162 -19.53 3.42 -8.07
C ILE A 162 -18.97 4.01 -6.77
N MET A 163 -19.17 5.31 -6.53
CA MET A 163 -18.75 5.96 -5.28
C MET A 163 -19.56 5.48 -4.07
N PHE A 164 -20.76 4.96 -4.31
CA PHE A 164 -21.62 4.37 -3.30
C PHE A 164 -21.60 2.83 -3.41
N PRO A 165 -21.29 2.03 -2.37
CA PRO A 165 -20.87 2.37 -1.00
C PRO A 165 -19.49 1.81 -0.60
N GLY A 166 -18.72 2.63 0.13
CA GLY A 166 -17.63 2.19 1.02
C GLY A 166 -18.13 1.92 2.43
#